data_AF-A0A3P1V2A7-F1
#
_entry.id   AF-A0A3P1V2A7-F1
#
_cell.length_a   1.000
_cell.length_b   1.000
_cell.length_c   1.000
_cell.angle_alpha   90.00
_cell.angle_beta   90.00
_cell.angle_gamma   90.00
#
_symmetry.space_group_name_H-M   'P 1'
#
loop_
_entity.id
_entity.type
_entity.pdbx_description
1 polymer ?
#
loop_
_entity_poly.entity_id
_entity_poly.type
_entity_poly.pdbx_seq_one_letter_code
_entity_poly.pdbx_strand_id
1 'polypeptide(L)'
;MHLTGYGENFVRADRTSQFYRGNQLASAQDLSDHINVDVKDNVCYDATAYMRFLLGAGISEHTLRGTSGQNWIPLLNFRAGEQWNGYSAITYGRAIGFYDVRAGHIFHSAIAVGDVFIRSINGGALGQNWGDRVDLTKALPYSCRNRDGSFTYQKKNIMVYISKV
;
A
#
# COMPACT_ATOMS: atom_id res chain seq x y z
N MET A 1 0.57 -14.58 5.12
CA MET A 1 1.50 -13.51 5.53
C MET A 1 1.95 -13.81 6.95
N HIS A 2 3.06 -13.24 7.43
CA HIS A 2 3.47 -13.46 8.83
C HIS A 2 3.08 -12.28 9.72
N LEU A 3 2.07 -12.50 10.57
CA LEU A 3 1.64 -11.55 11.58
C LEU A 3 2.42 -11.76 12.89
N THR A 4 2.60 -10.70 13.66
CA THR A 4 3.02 -10.78 15.06
C THR A 4 1.85 -11.22 15.93
N GLY A 5 2.12 -11.65 17.17
CA GLY A 5 1.04 -11.92 18.12
C GLY A 5 0.17 -10.69 18.39
N TYR A 6 0.73 -9.48 18.22
CA TYR A 6 -0.03 -8.24 18.35
C TYR A 6 -0.93 -7.98 17.13
N GLY A 7 -0.40 -8.13 15.91
CA GLY A 7 -1.20 -8.01 14.68
C GLY A 7 -2.32 -9.05 14.61
N GLU A 8 -2.07 -10.26 15.13
CA GLU A 8 -3.05 -11.33 15.29
C GLU A 8 -4.25 -10.94 16.16
N ASN A 9 -4.05 -10.14 17.21
CA ASN A 9 -5.13 -9.69 18.08
C ASN A 9 -6.15 -8.87 17.31
N PHE A 10 -5.70 -8.01 16.38
CA PHE A 10 -6.61 -7.19 15.57
C PHE A 10 -7.31 -7.98 14.47
N VAL A 11 -6.70 -9.06 13.95
CA VAL A 11 -7.41 -9.95 13.03
C VAL A 11 -8.66 -10.54 13.67
N ARG A 12 -8.57 -10.91 14.96
CA ARG A 12 -9.66 -11.51 15.73
C ARG A 12 -10.57 -10.50 16.42
N ALA A 13 -10.19 -9.23 16.41
CA ALA A 13 -10.95 -8.17 17.07
C ALA A 13 -12.21 -7.81 16.27
N ASP A 14 -13.13 -7.11 16.92
CA ASP A 14 -14.27 -6.53 16.23
C ASP A 14 -13.85 -5.49 15.17
N ARG A 15 -14.82 -5.16 14.32
CA ARG A 15 -14.63 -4.24 13.19
C ARG A 15 -14.18 -2.84 13.62
N THR A 16 -14.63 -2.38 14.78
CA THR A 16 -14.30 -1.06 15.31
C THR A 16 -12.83 -1.00 15.73
N SER A 17 -12.36 -2.02 16.42
CA SER A 17 -10.97 -2.18 16.86
C SER A 17 -10.04 -2.33 15.66
N GLN A 18 -10.44 -3.10 14.65
CA GLN A 18 -9.72 -3.19 13.38
C GLN A 18 -9.58 -1.83 12.70
N PHE A 19 -10.69 -1.09 12.58
CA PHE A 19 -10.68 0.21 11.94
C PHE A 19 -9.85 1.22 12.73
N TYR A 20 -9.96 1.23 14.05
CA TYR A 20 -9.14 2.06 14.93
C TYR A 20 -7.65 1.79 14.71
N ARG A 21 -7.22 0.52 14.73
CA ARG A 21 -5.83 0.15 14.47
C ARG A 21 -5.37 0.57 13.08
N GLY A 22 -6.20 0.37 12.06
CA GLY A 22 -5.92 0.81 10.69
C GLY A 22 -5.66 2.31 10.62
N ASN A 23 -6.45 3.13 11.33
CA ASN A 23 -6.23 4.57 11.37
C ASN A 23 -4.98 4.97 12.17
N GLN A 24 -4.67 4.28 13.27
CA GLN A 24 -3.41 4.49 13.99
C GLN A 24 -2.21 4.23 13.08
N LEU A 25 -2.18 3.08 12.40
CA LEU A 25 -1.12 2.72 11.46
C LEU A 25 -1.03 3.69 10.28
N ALA A 26 -2.15 4.19 9.77
CA ALA A 26 -2.14 5.20 8.70
C ALA A 26 -1.61 6.56 9.18
N SER A 27 -1.86 6.91 10.44
CA SER A 27 -1.33 8.14 11.04
C SER A 27 0.16 8.02 11.37
N ALA A 28 0.61 6.85 11.82
CA ALA A 28 1.96 6.50 12.27
C ALA A 28 2.63 7.62 13.08
N GLN A 29 2.05 7.98 14.23
CA GLN A 29 2.58 9.07 15.07
C GLN A 29 3.78 8.62 15.90
N ASP A 30 3.80 7.35 16.31
CA ASP A 30 4.86 6.74 17.11
C ASP A 30 5.34 5.39 16.53
N LEU A 31 6.46 4.87 17.05
CA LEU A 31 7.01 3.56 16.64
C LEU A 31 6.03 2.40 16.82
N SER A 32 5.12 2.49 17.81
CA SER A 32 4.06 1.49 18.02
C SER A 32 3.01 1.45 16.90
N ASP A 33 2.97 2.50 16.09
CA ASP A 33 2.07 2.64 14.94
C ASP A 33 2.77 2.28 13.62
N HIS A 34 3.98 1.73 13.70
CA HIS A 34 4.61 1.17 12.52
C HIS A 34 4.06 -0.21 12.21
N ILE A 35 3.82 -0.48 10.92
CA ILE A 35 3.23 -1.74 10.45
C ILE A 35 4.02 -2.98 10.85
N ASN A 36 5.33 -2.87 11.09
CA ASN A 36 6.17 -4.00 11.47
C ASN A 36 5.92 -4.49 12.91
N VAL A 37 5.19 -3.71 13.71
CA VAL A 37 4.64 -4.17 14.99
C VAL A 37 3.55 -5.23 14.76
N ASP A 38 2.89 -5.21 13.61
CA ASP A 38 1.76 -6.09 13.28
C ASP A 38 2.16 -7.16 12.25
N VAL A 39 3.09 -6.85 11.32
CA VAL A 39 3.51 -7.68 10.18
C VAL A 39 5.03 -7.89 10.19
N LYS A 40 5.53 -9.14 10.24
CA LYS A 40 6.94 -9.46 10.54
C LYS A 40 7.93 -9.20 9.40
N ASP A 41 7.59 -9.59 8.17
CA ASP A 41 8.62 -9.81 7.12
C ASP A 41 8.99 -8.56 6.32
N ASN A 42 8.48 -7.39 6.71
CA ASN A 42 8.65 -6.13 5.99
C ASN A 42 8.28 -6.21 4.49
N VAL A 43 7.28 -7.01 4.14
CA VAL A 43 6.85 -7.16 2.75
C VAL A 43 5.75 -6.13 2.41
N CYS A 44 5.99 -5.26 1.43
CA CYS A 44 5.06 -4.18 1.06
C CYS A 44 3.64 -4.66 0.73
N TYR A 45 3.53 -5.81 0.06
CA TYR A 45 2.24 -6.41 -0.29
C TYR A 45 1.47 -6.89 0.93
N ASP A 46 2.17 -7.49 1.89
CA ASP A 46 1.59 -7.94 3.15
C ASP A 46 1.11 -6.74 3.96
N ALA A 47 1.94 -5.70 4.10
CA ALA A 47 1.56 -4.45 4.76
C ALA A 47 0.31 -3.80 4.12
N THR A 48 0.28 -3.73 2.78
CA THR A 48 -0.85 -3.17 2.04
C THR A 48 -2.12 -4.00 2.27
N ALA A 49 -2.04 -5.32 2.15
CA ALA A 49 -3.18 -6.21 2.36
C ALA A 49 -3.71 -6.17 3.80
N TYR A 50 -2.82 -6.11 4.80
CA TYR A 50 -3.20 -5.95 6.20
C TYR A 50 -3.95 -4.64 6.44
N MET A 51 -3.46 -3.53 5.87
CA MET A 51 -4.17 -2.24 5.95
C MET A 51 -5.54 -2.29 5.27
N ARG A 52 -5.65 -2.91 4.08
CA ARG A 52 -6.94 -3.09 3.41
C ARG A 52 -7.91 -3.92 4.26
N PHE A 53 -7.42 -4.97 4.92
CA PHE A 53 -8.22 -5.76 5.87
C PHE A 53 -8.73 -4.90 7.04
N LEU A 54 -7.83 -4.20 7.74
CA LEU A 54 -8.18 -3.34 8.87
C LEU A 54 -9.19 -2.25 8.48
N LEU A 55 -9.02 -1.65 7.30
CA LEU A 55 -9.89 -0.58 6.77
C LEU A 55 -11.15 -1.08 6.06
N GLY A 56 -11.35 -2.38 5.89
CA GLY A 56 -12.66 -2.95 5.54
C GLY A 56 -12.89 -3.19 4.08
N ALA A 57 -11.81 -3.48 3.36
CA ALA A 57 -11.81 -3.86 1.95
C ALA A 57 -12.48 -5.22 1.64
N GLY A 58 -13.09 -5.89 2.63
CA GLY A 58 -13.72 -7.20 2.43
C GLY A 58 -12.73 -8.37 2.26
N ILE A 59 -11.46 -8.19 2.64
CA ILE A 59 -10.50 -9.31 2.73
C ILE A 59 -10.92 -10.20 3.90
N SER A 60 -11.11 -11.49 3.66
CA SER A 60 -11.44 -12.45 4.72
C SER A 60 -10.21 -12.78 5.57
N GLU A 61 -10.41 -13.17 6.84
CA GLU A 61 -9.32 -13.66 7.69
C GLU A 61 -8.60 -14.87 7.09
N HIS A 62 -9.35 -15.78 6.44
CA HIS A 62 -8.78 -16.94 5.78
C HIS A 62 -7.83 -16.53 4.65
N THR A 63 -8.26 -15.59 3.80
CA THR A 63 -7.42 -15.03 2.72
C THR A 63 -6.19 -14.33 3.28
N LEU A 64 -6.36 -13.53 4.34
CA LEU A 64 -5.29 -12.79 5.00
C LEU A 64 -4.18 -13.73 5.51
N ARG A 65 -4.57 -14.84 6.15
CA ARG A 65 -3.64 -15.83 6.70
C ARG A 65 -3.01 -16.67 5.61
N GLY A 66 -3.79 -17.07 4.60
CA GLY A 66 -3.37 -17.95 3.52
C GLY A 66 -2.52 -17.30 2.43
N THR A 67 -2.46 -15.96 2.36
CA THR A 67 -1.76 -15.25 1.27
C THR A 67 -0.56 -14.48 1.80
N SER A 68 0.59 -14.57 1.12
CA SER A 68 1.79 -13.80 1.46
C SER A 68 2.52 -13.29 0.22
N GLY A 69 3.24 -12.18 0.38
CA GLY A 69 4.16 -11.70 -0.63
C GLY A 69 3.48 -11.36 -1.94
N GLN A 70 4.14 -11.74 -3.03
CA GLN A 70 3.66 -11.46 -4.38
C GLN A 70 2.32 -12.14 -4.71
N ASN A 71 1.89 -13.14 -3.92
CA ASN A 71 0.60 -13.79 -4.10
C ASN A 71 -0.58 -12.82 -3.83
N TRP A 72 -0.34 -11.68 -3.17
CA TRP A 72 -1.32 -10.61 -3.04
C TRP A 72 -1.57 -9.83 -4.32
N ILE A 73 -0.64 -9.79 -5.28
CA ILE A 73 -0.79 -9.01 -6.52
C ILE A 73 -2.09 -9.34 -7.28
N PRO A 74 -2.43 -10.61 -7.55
CA PRO A 74 -3.70 -10.93 -8.21
C PRO A 74 -4.94 -10.59 -7.35
N LEU A 75 -4.85 -10.67 -6.02
CA LEU A 75 -5.98 -10.42 -5.12
C LEU A 75 -6.24 -8.93 -4.89
N LEU A 76 -5.17 -8.14 -4.75
CA LEU A 76 -5.26 -6.68 -4.70
C LEU A 76 -5.58 -6.10 -6.06
N ASN A 77 -5.45 -6.86 -7.16
CA ASN A 77 -5.95 -6.55 -8.50
C ASN A 77 -5.77 -5.08 -8.93
N PHE A 78 -4.57 -4.53 -8.71
CA PHE A 78 -4.27 -3.12 -8.89
C PHE A 78 -4.71 -2.58 -10.25
N ARG A 79 -4.45 -3.36 -11.32
CA ARG A 79 -4.71 -2.98 -12.71
C ARG A 79 -6.19 -2.96 -13.10
N ALA A 80 -7.10 -3.51 -12.29
CA ALA A 80 -8.54 -3.38 -12.52
C ALA A 80 -9.10 -2.02 -12.06
N GLY A 81 -8.28 -1.26 -11.33
CA GLY A 81 -8.58 0.11 -10.91
C GLY A 81 -8.18 1.16 -11.92
N GLU A 82 -8.08 2.39 -11.44
CA GLU A 82 -7.71 3.54 -12.27
C GLU A 82 -6.20 3.79 -12.23
N GLN A 83 -5.69 4.39 -13.30
CA GLN A 83 -4.31 4.87 -13.32
C GLN A 83 -4.27 6.27 -12.71
N TRP A 84 -3.40 6.47 -11.72
CA TRP A 84 -3.22 7.79 -11.12
C TRP A 84 -2.58 8.74 -12.13
N ASN A 85 -3.11 9.95 -12.19
CA ASN A 85 -2.74 10.95 -13.20
C ASN A 85 -1.57 11.85 -12.78
N GLY A 86 -1.08 11.74 -11.55
CA GLY A 86 0.04 12.52 -11.03
C GLY A 86 -0.34 13.72 -10.17
N TYR A 87 -1.64 14.00 -9.99
CA TYR A 87 -2.08 15.19 -9.25
C TYR A 87 -3.42 15.02 -8.53
N SER A 88 -4.28 14.10 -8.95
CA SER A 88 -5.58 13.90 -8.30
C SER A 88 -5.40 13.37 -6.89
N ALA A 89 -6.24 13.86 -5.98
CA ALA A 89 -6.39 13.28 -4.66
C ALA A 89 -6.76 11.80 -4.77
N ILE A 90 -6.13 10.98 -3.95
CA ILE A 90 -6.34 9.55 -3.82
C ILE A 90 -7.17 9.32 -2.57
N THR A 91 -8.26 8.57 -2.72
CA THR A 91 -9.12 8.23 -1.59
C THR A 91 -8.33 7.50 -0.51
N TYR A 92 -8.60 7.85 0.74
CA TYR A 92 -7.98 7.23 1.91
C TYR A 92 -8.16 5.71 1.92
N GLY A 93 -7.13 5.00 2.34
CA GLY A 93 -7.11 3.55 2.53
C GLY A 93 -6.98 2.74 1.24
N ARG A 94 -6.88 3.36 0.07
CA ARG A 94 -6.80 2.62 -1.21
C ARG A 94 -5.44 1.96 -1.39
N ALA A 95 -5.42 0.74 -1.91
CA ALA A 95 -4.18 0.07 -2.26
C ALA A 95 -3.61 0.64 -3.55
N ILE A 96 -2.32 0.98 -3.54
CA ILE A 96 -1.58 1.57 -4.64
C ILE A 96 -0.58 0.55 -5.15
N GLY A 97 -0.53 0.34 -6.46
CA GLY A 97 0.40 -0.57 -7.11
C GLY A 97 1.33 0.17 -8.06
N PHE A 98 2.63 -0.05 -7.93
CA PHE A 98 3.64 0.49 -8.83
C PHE A 98 4.04 -0.57 -9.83
N TYR A 99 3.69 -0.35 -11.08
CA TYR A 99 3.89 -1.27 -12.19
C TYR A 99 5.11 -0.87 -13.01
N ASP A 100 6.07 -1.78 -13.18
CA ASP A 100 7.21 -1.56 -14.09
C ASP A 100 6.76 -1.91 -15.52
N VAL A 101 6.73 -0.91 -16.40
CA VAL A 101 6.22 -1.06 -17.77
C VAL A 101 7.05 -2.08 -18.56
N ARG A 102 8.36 -2.10 -18.35
CA ARG A 102 9.26 -3.01 -19.06
C ARG A 102 9.21 -4.41 -18.47
N ALA A 103 9.16 -4.52 -17.15
CA ALA A 103 9.18 -5.81 -16.47
C ALA A 103 7.80 -6.50 -16.43
N GLY A 104 6.72 -5.78 -16.74
CA GLY A 104 5.39 -6.37 -16.93
C GLY A 104 4.66 -6.74 -15.65
N HIS A 105 5.09 -6.25 -14.48
CA HIS A 105 4.50 -6.62 -13.19
C HIS A 105 4.52 -5.49 -12.17
N ILE A 106 3.70 -5.62 -11.12
CA ILE A 106 3.73 -4.76 -9.94
C ILE A 106 4.99 -5.12 -9.15
N PHE A 107 5.88 -4.16 -8.95
CA PHE A 107 7.13 -4.36 -8.20
C PHE A 107 7.07 -3.83 -6.78
N HIS A 108 6.11 -2.95 -6.48
CA HIS A 108 5.92 -2.36 -5.18
C HIS A 108 4.45 -1.99 -4.94
N SER A 109 4.04 -1.91 -3.68
CA SER A 109 2.69 -1.50 -3.29
C SER A 109 2.72 -0.58 -2.08
N ALA A 110 1.67 0.22 -1.90
CA ALA A 110 1.52 1.16 -0.80
C ALA A 110 0.05 1.32 -0.41
N ILE A 111 -0.21 1.97 0.72
CA ILE A 111 -1.55 2.40 1.11
C ILE A 111 -1.68 3.91 0.96
N ALA A 112 -2.77 4.38 0.37
CA ALA A 112 -3.11 5.80 0.37
C ALA A 112 -3.54 6.23 1.78
N VAL A 113 -2.98 7.31 2.28
CA VAL A 113 -3.35 7.92 3.56
C VAL A 113 -4.10 9.25 3.37
N GLY A 114 -4.67 9.44 2.17
CA GLY A 114 -5.50 10.58 1.80
C GLY A 114 -4.75 11.64 1.00
N ASP A 115 -5.50 12.39 0.18
CA ASP A 115 -4.96 13.37 -0.76
C ASP A 115 -3.88 12.73 -1.65
N VAL A 116 -2.67 13.28 -1.74
CA VAL A 116 -1.59 12.71 -2.56
C VAL A 116 -0.58 11.89 -1.75
N PHE A 117 -0.93 11.52 -0.52
CA PHE A 117 -0.01 10.87 0.41
C PHE A 117 -0.18 9.37 0.48
N ILE A 118 0.95 8.68 0.61
CA ILE A 118 1.01 7.23 0.80
C ILE A 118 1.92 6.85 1.98
N ARG A 119 1.76 5.61 2.46
CA ARG A 119 2.72 4.91 3.32
C ARG A 119 3.06 3.56 2.74
N SER A 120 4.32 3.17 2.88
CA SER A 120 4.81 1.86 2.48
C SER A 120 6.09 1.46 3.22
N ILE A 121 6.61 0.29 2.91
CA ILE A 121 7.89 -0.25 3.35
C ILE A 121 8.65 -0.82 2.17
N ASN A 122 9.98 -0.71 2.16
CA ASN A 122 10.85 -1.30 1.13
C ASN A 122 10.57 -0.81 -0.31
N GLY A 123 10.11 0.44 -0.46
CA GLY A 123 9.86 1.11 -1.74
C GLY A 123 10.91 2.15 -2.14
N GLY A 124 11.95 2.37 -1.33
CA GLY A 124 12.87 3.49 -1.52
C GLY A 124 12.15 4.83 -1.44
N ALA A 125 12.26 5.67 -2.47
CA ALA A 125 11.58 6.97 -2.51
C ALA A 125 10.04 6.88 -2.59
N LEU A 126 9.49 5.69 -2.86
CA LEU A 126 8.05 5.41 -2.83
C LEU A 126 7.55 4.95 -1.44
N GLY A 127 8.43 4.97 -0.43
CA GLY A 127 8.14 4.61 0.96
C GLY A 127 9.10 3.54 1.46
N GLN A 128 10.15 3.94 2.17
CA GLN A 128 11.16 3.02 2.69
C GLN A 128 10.74 2.44 4.04
N ASN A 129 10.24 3.29 4.93
CA ASN A 129 9.77 2.91 6.25
C ASN A 129 8.32 3.35 6.44
N TRP A 130 7.57 2.62 7.27
CA TRP A 130 6.14 2.90 7.45
C TRP A 130 5.87 4.28 8.03
N GLY A 131 6.75 4.76 8.92
CA GLY A 131 6.71 6.10 9.49
C GLY A 131 6.90 7.23 8.46
N ASP A 132 7.42 6.92 7.27
CA ASP A 132 7.60 7.89 6.20
C ASP A 132 6.25 8.18 5.54
N ARG A 133 5.69 9.37 5.77
CA ARG A 133 4.53 9.85 5.02
C ARG A 133 5.04 10.45 3.71
N VAL A 134 4.87 9.70 2.62
CA VAL A 134 5.39 10.10 1.30
C VAL A 134 4.37 10.92 0.54
N ASP A 135 4.77 12.10 0.08
CA ASP A 135 4.05 12.91 -0.89
C ASP A 135 4.34 12.36 -2.30
N LEU A 136 3.34 11.74 -2.92
CA LEU A 136 3.52 11.06 -4.19
C LEU A 136 3.78 12.04 -5.34
N THR A 137 3.34 13.31 -5.23
CA THR A 137 3.64 14.34 -6.23
C THR A 137 5.08 14.82 -6.17
N LYS A 138 5.77 14.62 -5.04
CA LYS A 138 7.21 14.88 -4.92
C LYS A 138 8.04 13.67 -5.33
N ALA A 139 7.59 12.46 -4.98
CA ALA A 139 8.27 11.23 -5.38
C ALA A 139 8.14 10.96 -6.89
N LEU A 140 7.01 11.35 -7.48
CA LEU A 140 6.72 11.26 -8.92
C LEU A 140 6.20 12.61 -9.43
N PRO A 141 7.09 13.62 -9.59
CA PRO A 141 6.70 14.93 -10.10
C PRO A 141 6.04 14.85 -11.46
N TYR A 142 5.06 15.72 -11.70
CA TYR A 142 4.35 15.78 -12.99
C TYR A 142 5.30 16.02 -14.18
N SER A 143 6.44 16.69 -13.97
CA SER A 143 7.49 16.87 -14.98
C SER A 143 8.13 15.55 -15.44
N CYS A 144 8.03 14.49 -14.65
CA CYS A 144 8.51 13.15 -14.99
C CYS A 144 7.42 12.29 -15.63
N ARG A 145 6.21 12.82 -15.86
CA ARG A 145 5.09 12.10 -16.46
C ARG A 145 5.21 12.07 -17.98
N ASN A 146 5.14 10.87 -18.54
CA ASN A 146 5.16 10.62 -19.98
C ASN A 146 3.76 10.77 -20.61
N ARG A 147 3.74 10.86 -21.94
CA ARG A 147 2.49 11.02 -22.71
C ARG A 147 1.54 9.82 -22.56
N ASP A 148 2.08 8.62 -22.38
CA ASP A 148 1.34 7.38 -22.13
C ASP A 148 0.82 7.26 -20.68
N GLY A 149 1.10 8.25 -19.84
CA GLY A 149 0.72 8.30 -18.44
C GLY A 149 1.62 7.55 -17.47
N SER A 150 2.70 6.93 -17.97
CA SER A 150 3.77 6.43 -17.09
C SER A 150 4.58 7.59 -16.49
N PHE A 151 5.40 7.29 -15.49
CA PHE A 151 6.37 8.20 -14.89
C PHE A 151 7.78 7.65 -15.08
N THR A 152 8.72 8.50 -15.44
CA THR A 152 10.14 8.16 -15.40
C THR A 152 10.64 8.19 -13.96
N TYR A 153 10.97 7.03 -13.41
CA TYR A 153 11.42 6.81 -12.04
C TYR A 153 12.64 5.90 -12.04
N GLN A 154 13.77 6.35 -11.48
CA GLN A 154 15.01 5.57 -11.39
C GLN A 154 15.43 4.90 -12.71
N LYS A 155 15.41 5.65 -13.83
CA LYS A 155 15.72 5.16 -15.19
C LYS A 155 14.75 4.10 -15.74
N LYS A 156 13.58 3.94 -15.13
CA LYS A 156 12.48 3.07 -15.58
C LYS A 156 11.23 3.88 -15.86
N ASN A 157 10.34 3.34 -16.67
CA ASN A 157 8.98 3.87 -16.80
C ASN A 157 8.04 3.03 -15.94
N ILE A 158 7.30 3.69 -15.06
CA ILE A 158 6.36 3.03 -14.17
C ILE A 158 4.95 3.59 -14.32
N MET A 159 3.93 2.76 -14.15
CA MET A 159 2.54 3.20 -14.01
C MET A 159 2.11 3.06 -12.55
N VAL A 160 1.28 3.98 -12.09
CA VAL A 160 0.72 3.96 -10.73
C VAL A 160 -0.76 3.62 -10.84
N TYR A 161 -1.16 2.52 -10.22
CA TYR A 161 -2.54 2.05 -10.23
C TYR A 161 -3.17 2.17 -8.84
N ILE A 162 -4.40 2.67 -8.78
CA ILE A 162 -5.22 2.75 -7.58
C ILE A 162 -6.20 1.58 -7.64
N SER A 163 -5.94 0.53 -6.86
CA SER A 163 -6.74 -0.70 -6.84
C SER A 163 -8.20 -0.43 -6.49
N LYS A 164 -9.14 -1.17 -7.08
CA LYS A 164 -10.57 -1.24 -6.67
C LYS A 164 -10.81 -1.99 -5.36
N VAL A 165 -9.91 -2.90 -5.00
CA VAL A 165 -10.03 -3.79 -3.84
C VAL A 165 -9.73 -3.04 -2.57
#